data_AF-A0A9Q9RJQ6-F1
#
_entry.id   AF-A0A9Q9RJQ6-F1
#
_cell.length_a   1.000
_cell.length_b   1.000
_cell.length_c   1.000
_cell.angle_alpha   90.00
_cell.angle_beta   90.00
_cell.angle_gamma   90.00
#
_symmetry.space_group_name_H-M   'P 1'
#
loop_
_entity.id
_entity.type
_entity.pdbx_description
1 polymer ?
#
loop_
_entity_poly.entity_id
_entity_poly.type
_entity_poly.pdbx_seq_one_letter_code
_entity_poly.pdbx_strand_id
1 'polypeptide(L)'
;MAKTWTLLGLAYKMALSQGLHREPSLFTSTGMDVIQVEIRRRLWHQICHLDYRSAESRGQEPTISDKDFTTSLPRNVSDENLVEGSLDETSTTAGFTDMTVHLIRLYGHHCFRRIVRGTYKLERTTKSQEAKNNDNANPVTKLRSLFEEVRGMVDEMVNHFQTHYLQYCSPHIPEQRMAIGLATVVEWRCWSIFWLRTPKQYRESVITPEVRQIILDKSVNLIESLNTMPGDKDAQRFGWHIGGHACFQPIMHIVSELDMPNFDAPNRHALRSRALDALKRTMLARGREATPMWNAMNRIISTCLAKSTSRPFPVTPFQTVRTELPINETTQGLDSSAIAQTPALLPDMPNFGEFASSASLPDPTALGSIEMLEPDIMFDWGFWNIDPTAPGPC
;
A
#
# COMPACT_ATOMS: atom_id res chain seq x y z
N MET A 1 -14.39 3.87 -12.24
CA MET A 1 -14.33 2.82 -11.19
C MET A 1 -15.68 2.14 -10.89
N ALA A 2 -16.83 2.77 -11.16
CA ALA A 2 -18.15 2.13 -10.98
C ALA A 2 -18.31 0.84 -11.83
N LYS A 3 -17.92 0.88 -13.11
CA LYS A 3 -17.92 -0.28 -14.02
C LYS A 3 -17.14 -1.47 -13.48
N THR A 4 -15.94 -1.24 -12.94
CA THR A 4 -15.06 -2.27 -12.36
C THR A 4 -15.73 -3.00 -11.18
N TRP A 5 -16.42 -2.26 -10.31
CA TRP A 5 -17.13 -2.84 -9.16
C TRP A 5 -18.26 -3.78 -9.60
N THR A 6 -19.07 -3.36 -10.57
CA THR A 6 -20.18 -4.20 -11.06
C THR A 6 -19.68 -5.44 -11.80
N LEU A 7 -18.68 -5.30 -12.66
CA LEU A 7 -18.05 -6.43 -13.34
C LEU A 7 -17.44 -7.43 -12.36
N LEU A 8 -16.84 -6.93 -11.27
CA LEU A 8 -16.34 -7.78 -10.21
C LEU A 8 -17.46 -8.51 -9.47
N GLY A 9 -18.61 -7.86 -9.24
CA GLY A 9 -19.81 -8.51 -8.72
C GLY A 9 -20.29 -9.67 -9.60
N LEU A 10 -20.27 -9.51 -10.92
CA LEU A 10 -20.57 -10.57 -11.88
C LEU A 10 -19.53 -11.70 -11.81
N ALA A 11 -18.25 -11.36 -11.85
CA ALA A 11 -17.14 -12.32 -11.75
C ALA A 11 -17.21 -13.15 -10.46
N TYR A 12 -17.55 -12.50 -9.34
CA TYR A 12 -17.79 -13.17 -8.06
C TYR A 12 -18.95 -14.18 -8.15
N LYS A 13 -20.09 -13.81 -8.75
CA LYS A 13 -21.22 -14.74 -8.93
C LYS A 13 -20.87 -15.92 -9.83
N MET A 14 -20.11 -15.70 -10.90
CA MET A 14 -19.58 -16.77 -11.76
C MET A 14 -18.65 -17.70 -10.97
N ALA A 15 -17.73 -17.16 -10.18
CA ALA A 15 -16.83 -17.93 -9.34
C ALA A 15 -17.57 -18.78 -8.29
N LEU A 16 -18.64 -18.25 -7.70
CA LEU A 16 -19.51 -19.03 -6.81
C LEU A 16 -20.17 -20.20 -7.56
N SER A 17 -20.70 -19.95 -8.76
CA SER A 17 -21.36 -20.99 -9.58
C SER A 17 -20.41 -22.12 -9.98
N GLN A 18 -19.13 -21.81 -10.18
CA GLN A 18 -18.06 -22.77 -10.48
C GLN A 18 -17.47 -23.46 -9.23
N GLY A 19 -17.91 -23.06 -8.03
CA GLY A 19 -17.45 -23.62 -6.77
C GLY A 19 -16.05 -23.19 -6.33
N LEU A 20 -15.50 -22.08 -6.87
CA LEU A 20 -14.14 -21.62 -6.57
C LEU A 20 -13.90 -21.24 -5.09
N HIS A 21 -14.99 -20.90 -4.38
CA HIS A 21 -14.99 -20.61 -2.94
C HIS A 21 -14.88 -21.85 -2.05
N ARG A 22 -14.85 -23.05 -2.64
CA ARG A 22 -14.75 -24.30 -1.90
C ARG A 22 -13.40 -24.92 -2.20
N GLU A 23 -12.72 -25.36 -1.16
CA GLU A 23 -11.41 -25.99 -1.26
C GLU A 23 -11.46 -27.22 -2.19
N PRO A 24 -10.74 -27.20 -3.33
CA PRO A 24 -10.74 -28.31 -4.29
C PRO A 24 -10.34 -29.66 -3.68
N SER A 25 -9.38 -29.68 -2.75
CA SER A 25 -8.90 -30.92 -2.13
C SER A 25 -9.94 -31.63 -1.26
N LEU A 26 -11.03 -30.94 -0.87
CA LEU A 26 -12.16 -31.55 -0.16
C LEU A 26 -13.11 -32.34 -1.09
N PHE A 27 -12.94 -32.27 -2.41
CA PHE A 27 -13.78 -32.93 -3.41
C PHE A 27 -13.00 -33.97 -4.21
N THR A 28 -12.32 -34.90 -3.52
CA THR A 28 -11.48 -35.94 -4.13
C THR A 28 -12.17 -36.79 -5.19
N SER A 29 -13.50 -36.90 -5.14
CA SER A 29 -14.32 -37.60 -6.14
C SER A 29 -14.30 -36.98 -7.53
N THR A 30 -13.85 -35.72 -7.67
CA THR A 30 -13.80 -35.04 -8.97
C THR A 30 -12.54 -35.33 -9.79
N GLY A 31 -11.53 -35.99 -9.21
CA GLY A 31 -10.30 -36.35 -9.93
C GLY A 31 -9.51 -35.15 -10.47
N MET A 32 -9.58 -33.99 -9.79
CA MET A 32 -8.80 -32.81 -10.17
C MET A 32 -7.30 -33.06 -9.97
N ASP A 33 -6.51 -32.70 -10.97
CA ASP A 33 -5.05 -32.71 -10.86
C ASP A 33 -4.51 -31.48 -10.11
N VAL A 34 -3.22 -31.51 -9.80
CA VAL A 34 -2.55 -30.44 -9.03
C VAL A 34 -2.63 -29.07 -9.73
N ILE A 35 -2.59 -29.03 -11.07
CA ILE A 35 -2.70 -27.77 -11.83
C ILE A 35 -4.10 -27.18 -11.67
N GLN A 36 -5.15 -27.99 -11.85
CA GLN A 36 -6.54 -27.57 -11.67
C GLN A 36 -6.81 -27.05 -10.25
N VAL A 37 -6.27 -27.73 -9.24
CA VAL A 37 -6.37 -27.32 -7.83
C VAL A 37 -5.72 -25.94 -7.64
N GLU A 38 -4.48 -25.75 -8.08
CA GLU A 38 -3.75 -24.48 -7.89
C GLU A 38 -4.38 -23.33 -8.70
N ILE A 39 -4.82 -23.56 -9.94
CA ILE A 39 -5.52 -22.54 -10.74
C ILE A 39 -6.79 -22.08 -10.01
N ARG A 40 -7.57 -23.00 -9.44
CA ARG A 40 -8.79 -22.66 -8.69
C ARG A 40 -8.48 -21.84 -7.43
N ARG A 41 -7.47 -22.24 -6.65
CA ARG A 41 -7.01 -21.48 -5.46
C ARG A 41 -6.55 -20.08 -5.87
N ARG A 42 -5.67 -19.97 -6.85
CA ARG A 42 -5.12 -18.69 -7.37
C ARG A 42 -6.22 -17.77 -7.88
N LEU A 43 -7.16 -18.30 -8.66
CA LEU A 43 -8.27 -17.52 -9.22
C LEU A 43 -9.21 -17.00 -8.14
N TRP A 44 -9.59 -17.84 -7.17
CA TRP A 44 -10.44 -17.41 -6.06
C TRP A 44 -9.80 -16.28 -5.25
N HIS A 45 -8.52 -16.45 -4.89
CA HIS A 45 -7.80 -15.44 -4.10
C HIS A 45 -7.53 -14.16 -4.89
N GLN A 46 -7.35 -14.24 -6.21
CA GLN A 46 -7.28 -13.06 -7.07
C GLN A 46 -8.62 -12.29 -7.09
N ILE A 47 -9.77 -12.97 -7.07
CA ILE A 47 -11.09 -12.31 -6.94
C ILE A 47 -11.21 -11.64 -5.56
N CYS A 48 -10.78 -12.31 -4.49
CA CYS A 48 -10.76 -11.73 -3.14
C CYS A 48 -9.88 -10.48 -3.05
N HIS A 49 -8.71 -10.51 -3.72
CA HIS A 49 -7.82 -9.36 -3.83
C HIS A 49 -8.50 -8.19 -4.56
N LEU A 50 -9.17 -8.46 -5.69
CA LEU A 50 -9.87 -7.43 -6.45
C LEU A 50 -11.06 -6.85 -5.68
N ASP A 51 -11.79 -7.65 -4.89
CA ASP A 51 -12.89 -7.18 -4.03
C ASP A 51 -12.37 -6.19 -3.00
N TYR A 52 -11.30 -6.55 -2.30
CA TYR A 52 -10.65 -5.63 -1.38
C TYR A 52 -10.16 -4.35 -2.06
N ARG A 53 -9.46 -4.45 -3.19
CA ARG A 53 -8.94 -3.26 -3.90
C ARG A 53 -10.06 -2.33 -4.34
N SER A 54 -11.15 -2.91 -4.84
CA SER A 54 -12.28 -2.12 -5.30
C SER A 54 -13.02 -1.49 -4.11
N ALA A 55 -13.13 -2.18 -2.98
CA ALA A 55 -13.78 -1.67 -1.77
C ALA A 55 -12.97 -0.54 -1.16
N GLU A 56 -11.65 -0.72 -1.07
CA GLU A 56 -10.72 0.31 -0.63
C GLU A 56 -10.82 1.58 -1.48
N SER A 57 -10.83 1.41 -2.80
CA SER A 57 -10.88 2.53 -3.75
C SER A 57 -12.18 3.34 -3.66
N ARG A 58 -13.21 2.78 -3.04
CA ARG A 58 -14.54 3.39 -2.85
C ARG A 58 -14.79 3.81 -1.40
N GLY A 59 -13.88 3.48 -0.49
CA GLY A 59 -14.08 3.66 0.94
C GLY A 59 -15.23 2.81 1.49
N GLN A 60 -15.26 1.52 1.14
CA GLN A 60 -16.30 0.58 1.57
C GLN A 60 -15.70 -0.66 2.26
N GLU A 61 -16.53 -1.38 3.01
CA GLU A 61 -16.16 -2.67 3.60
C GLU A 61 -16.06 -3.72 2.47
N PRO A 62 -14.99 -4.54 2.41
CA PRO A 62 -14.88 -5.64 1.45
C PRO A 62 -16.03 -6.64 1.60
N THR A 63 -16.64 -7.02 0.46
CA THR A 63 -17.82 -7.87 0.40
C THR A 63 -17.51 -9.28 0.88
N ILE A 64 -16.39 -9.85 0.42
CA ILE A 64 -16.06 -11.25 0.67
C ILE A 64 -15.46 -11.40 2.06
N SER A 65 -15.97 -12.35 2.84
CA SER A 65 -15.47 -12.73 4.17
C SER A 65 -14.64 -13.99 4.16
N ASP A 66 -13.66 -14.06 5.07
CA ASP A 66 -12.89 -15.30 5.31
C ASP A 66 -13.79 -16.44 5.85
N LYS A 67 -15.02 -16.12 6.29
CA LYS A 67 -16.04 -17.10 6.67
C LYS A 67 -16.90 -17.59 5.50
N ASP A 68 -16.80 -16.97 4.32
CA ASP A 68 -17.67 -17.25 3.17
C ASP A 68 -17.10 -18.36 2.26
N PHE A 69 -15.88 -18.81 2.51
CA PHE A 69 -15.17 -19.77 1.66
C PHE A 69 -14.26 -20.68 2.48
N THR A 70 -13.88 -21.82 1.91
CA THR A 70 -12.93 -22.77 2.51
C THR A 70 -11.61 -22.89 1.74
N THR A 71 -11.53 -22.28 0.55
CA THR A 71 -10.35 -22.29 -0.32
C THR A 71 -9.09 -21.77 0.38
N SER A 72 -8.11 -22.65 0.50
CA SER A 72 -6.78 -22.40 1.06
C SER A 72 -6.00 -21.43 0.19
N LEU A 73 -4.98 -20.79 0.76
CA LEU A 73 -4.05 -19.99 -0.03
C LEU A 73 -3.32 -20.86 -1.06
N PRO A 74 -2.91 -20.29 -2.22
CA PRO A 74 -2.10 -21.00 -3.19
C PRO A 74 -0.81 -21.54 -2.56
N ARG A 75 -0.26 -22.61 -3.13
CA ARG A 75 1.01 -23.16 -2.64
C ARG A 75 2.20 -22.31 -3.10
N ASN A 76 3.27 -22.32 -2.30
CA ASN A 76 4.56 -21.73 -2.68
C ASN A 76 5.31 -22.74 -3.57
N VAL A 77 4.96 -22.77 -4.85
CA VAL A 77 5.50 -23.68 -5.85
C VAL A 77 5.60 -22.98 -7.19
N SER A 78 6.74 -23.16 -7.87
CA SER A 78 6.93 -22.64 -9.24
C SER A 78 6.09 -23.40 -10.26
N ASP A 79 5.58 -22.69 -11.27
CA ASP A 79 4.72 -23.28 -12.31
C ASP A 79 5.42 -24.43 -13.06
N GLU A 80 6.74 -24.35 -13.26
CA GLU A 80 7.56 -25.41 -13.87
C GLU A 80 7.56 -26.73 -13.07
N ASN A 81 7.25 -26.68 -11.78
CA ASN A 81 7.18 -27.84 -10.91
C ASN A 81 5.76 -28.43 -10.82
N LEU A 82 4.78 -27.84 -11.50
CA LEU A 82 3.42 -28.36 -11.58
C LEU A 82 3.29 -29.29 -12.79
N VAL A 83 2.99 -30.57 -12.53
CA VAL A 83 2.87 -31.60 -13.57
C VAL A 83 1.41 -31.95 -13.78
N GLU A 84 0.95 -31.84 -15.03
CA GLU A 84 -0.42 -32.19 -15.44
C GLU A 84 -0.71 -33.67 -15.20
N GLY A 85 -1.92 -33.98 -14.74
CA GLY A 85 -2.32 -35.35 -14.39
C GLY A 85 -1.71 -35.91 -13.11
N SER A 86 -0.80 -35.19 -12.44
CA SER A 86 -0.35 -35.55 -11.09
C SER A 86 -1.46 -35.32 -10.08
N LEU A 87 -1.64 -36.27 -9.17
CA LEU A 87 -2.51 -36.14 -7.99
C LEU A 87 -1.70 -35.77 -6.73
N ASP A 88 -0.38 -35.68 -6.84
CA ASP A 88 0.51 -35.58 -5.70
C ASP A 88 0.65 -34.13 -5.21
N GLU A 89 0.01 -33.82 -4.08
CA GLU A 89 0.04 -32.48 -3.47
C GLU A 89 1.32 -32.21 -2.65
N THR A 90 2.32 -33.10 -2.64
CA THR A 90 3.18 -33.30 -1.46
C THR A 90 4.47 -32.48 -1.32
N SER A 91 4.72 -31.42 -2.08
CA SER A 91 5.87 -30.55 -1.76
C SER A 91 5.60 -29.06 -1.95
N THR A 92 5.27 -28.39 -0.85
CA THR A 92 5.58 -26.96 -0.75
C THR A 92 7.09 -26.87 -0.56
N THR A 93 7.79 -26.40 -1.60
CA THR A 93 9.25 -26.30 -1.55
C THR A 93 9.65 -25.15 -0.63
N ALA A 94 10.58 -25.43 0.28
CA ALA A 94 11.26 -24.39 1.04
C ALA A 94 12.14 -23.57 0.07
N GLY A 95 11.85 -22.29 -0.09
CA GLY A 95 12.59 -21.43 -1.00
C GLY A 95 11.76 -20.30 -1.61
N PHE A 96 12.45 -19.45 -2.35
CA PHE A 96 11.82 -18.44 -3.20
C PHE A 96 11.27 -19.10 -4.47
N THR A 97 10.01 -18.80 -4.81
CA THR A 97 9.33 -19.27 -6.03
C THR A 97 8.67 -18.08 -6.76
N ASP A 98 8.19 -18.29 -7.98
CA ASP A 98 7.38 -17.31 -8.71
C ASP A 98 6.14 -16.83 -7.90
N MET A 99 5.58 -17.71 -7.06
CA MET A 99 4.42 -17.44 -6.24
C MET A 99 4.74 -16.62 -4.99
N THR A 100 6.00 -16.50 -4.58
CA THR A 100 6.39 -15.85 -3.32
C THR A 100 5.88 -14.41 -3.22
N VAL A 101 6.07 -13.59 -4.25
CA VAL A 101 5.59 -12.19 -4.27
C VAL A 101 4.06 -12.14 -4.19
N HIS A 102 3.37 -13.04 -4.89
CA HIS A 102 1.91 -13.10 -4.86
C HIS A 102 1.38 -13.56 -3.50
N LEU A 103 2.05 -14.52 -2.85
CA LEU A 103 1.66 -15.00 -1.53
C LEU A 103 1.82 -13.94 -0.45
N ILE A 104 2.94 -13.20 -0.45
CA ILE A 104 3.11 -12.03 0.44
C ILE A 104 1.94 -11.05 0.25
N ARG A 105 1.57 -10.79 -1.00
CA ARG A 105 0.42 -9.93 -1.33
C ARG A 105 -0.87 -10.49 -0.72
N LEU A 106 -1.22 -11.75 -1.01
CA LEU A 106 -2.47 -12.36 -0.57
C LEU A 106 -2.60 -12.39 0.96
N TYR A 107 -1.56 -12.85 1.67
CA TYR A 107 -1.50 -12.82 3.14
C TYR A 107 -1.68 -11.40 3.68
N GLY A 108 -1.01 -10.42 3.07
CA GLY A 108 -1.20 -9.00 3.38
C GLY A 108 -2.65 -8.55 3.26
N HIS A 109 -3.33 -8.93 2.18
CA HIS A 109 -4.74 -8.59 1.96
C HIS A 109 -5.67 -9.22 2.99
N HIS A 110 -5.39 -10.43 3.48
CA HIS A 110 -6.16 -11.00 4.58
C HIS A 110 -6.05 -10.13 5.84
N CYS A 111 -4.84 -9.68 6.18
CA CYS A 111 -4.64 -8.76 7.30
C CYS A 111 -5.40 -7.44 7.09
N PHE A 112 -5.27 -6.82 5.90
CA PHE A 112 -6.00 -5.58 5.58
C PHE A 112 -7.52 -5.72 5.71
N ARG A 113 -8.09 -6.82 5.20
CA ARG A 113 -9.54 -7.08 5.28
C ARG A 113 -9.98 -7.20 6.73
N ARG A 114 -9.23 -7.91 7.58
CA ARG A 114 -9.54 -8.04 9.01
C ARG A 114 -9.48 -6.69 9.73
N ILE A 115 -8.48 -5.85 9.45
CA ILE A 115 -8.37 -4.49 10.02
C ILE A 115 -9.57 -3.64 9.61
N VAL A 116 -9.87 -3.54 8.32
CA VAL A 116 -11.00 -2.73 7.81
C VAL A 116 -12.31 -3.18 8.46
N ARG A 117 -12.57 -4.48 8.51
CA ARG A 117 -13.79 -5.04 9.12
C ARG A 117 -13.87 -4.81 10.62
N GLY A 118 -12.75 -4.95 11.33
CA GLY A 118 -12.67 -4.65 12.75
C GLY A 118 -13.05 -3.20 13.04
N THR A 119 -12.49 -2.26 12.27
CA THR A 119 -12.81 -0.83 12.41
C THR A 119 -14.27 -0.52 12.07
N TYR A 120 -14.83 -1.12 11.01
CA TYR A 120 -16.25 -0.96 10.64
C TYR A 120 -17.21 -1.54 11.67
N LYS A 121 -16.92 -2.75 12.16
CA LYS A 121 -17.74 -3.40 13.20
C LYS A 121 -17.80 -2.51 14.43
N LEU A 122 -16.66 -1.96 14.85
CA LEU A 122 -16.59 -1.05 15.97
C LEU A 122 -17.42 0.21 15.72
N GLU A 123 -17.22 0.89 14.60
CA GLU A 123 -17.98 2.08 14.19
C GLU A 123 -19.49 1.84 14.23
N ARG A 124 -19.97 0.74 13.64
CA ARG A 124 -21.39 0.36 13.63
C ARG A 124 -21.92 0.09 15.04
N THR A 125 -21.17 -0.62 15.87
CA THR A 125 -21.60 -0.91 17.24
C THR A 125 -21.67 0.35 18.10
N THR A 126 -20.72 1.29 17.94
CA THR A 126 -20.72 2.57 18.66
C THR A 126 -21.93 3.42 18.27
N LYS A 127 -22.17 3.63 16.96
CA LYS A 127 -23.34 4.39 16.48
C LYS A 127 -24.67 3.74 16.90
N SER A 128 -24.74 2.41 16.90
CA SER A 128 -25.95 1.70 17.37
C SER A 128 -26.16 1.82 18.89
N GLN A 129 -25.11 1.99 19.68
CA GLN A 129 -25.20 2.18 21.14
C GLN A 129 -25.59 3.61 21.49
N GLU A 130 -25.02 4.60 20.78
CA GLU A 130 -25.42 6.01 20.86
C GLU A 130 -26.91 6.18 20.56
N ALA A 131 -27.41 5.55 19.50
CA ALA A 131 -28.82 5.58 19.14
C ALA A 131 -29.75 4.93 20.19
N LYS A 132 -29.21 4.06 21.05
CA LYS A 132 -29.96 3.34 22.09
C LYS A 132 -29.80 3.96 23.50
N ASN A 133 -29.16 5.13 23.62
CA ASN A 133 -28.86 5.80 24.90
C ASN A 133 -28.24 4.86 25.97
N ASN A 134 -27.43 3.89 25.54
CA ASN A 134 -26.84 2.92 26.45
C ASN A 134 -25.36 3.27 26.67
N ASP A 135 -25.08 3.92 27.79
CA ASP A 135 -23.80 4.60 28.10
C ASP A 135 -22.66 3.65 28.51
N ASN A 136 -22.82 2.34 28.27
CA ASN A 136 -22.08 1.33 29.02
C ASN A 136 -20.77 0.84 28.36
N ALA A 137 -20.31 1.46 27.27
CA ALA A 137 -19.04 1.05 26.67
C ALA A 137 -18.20 2.23 26.15
N ASN A 138 -17.09 2.51 26.84
CA ASN A 138 -16.12 3.51 26.42
C ASN A 138 -15.52 3.14 25.05
N PRO A 139 -15.74 3.95 23.99
CA PRO A 139 -15.21 3.68 22.65
C PRO A 139 -13.69 3.57 22.62
N VAL A 140 -12.99 4.24 23.53
CA VAL A 140 -11.53 4.16 23.67
C VAL A 140 -11.07 2.77 24.08
N THR A 141 -11.77 2.11 25.02
CA THR A 141 -11.41 0.75 25.47
C THR A 141 -11.55 -0.26 24.34
N LYS A 142 -12.63 -0.17 23.55
CA LYS A 142 -12.83 -1.03 22.39
C LYS A 142 -11.79 -0.78 21.29
N LEU A 143 -11.46 0.48 21.01
CA LEU A 143 -10.41 0.84 20.06
C LEU A 143 -9.04 0.33 20.50
N ARG A 144 -8.74 0.36 21.80
CA ARG A 144 -7.50 -0.18 22.35
C ARG A 144 -7.43 -1.70 22.23
N SER A 145 -8.53 -2.41 22.51
CA SER A 145 -8.62 -3.86 22.26
C SER A 145 -8.37 -4.18 20.79
N LEU A 146 -9.02 -3.44 19.89
CA LEU A 146 -8.83 -3.62 18.45
C LEU A 146 -7.39 -3.33 18.03
N PHE A 147 -6.74 -2.31 18.60
CA PHE A 147 -5.35 -1.99 18.32
C PHE A 147 -4.41 -3.15 18.70
N GLU A 148 -4.59 -3.77 19.86
CA GLU A 148 -3.79 -4.93 20.27
C GLU A 148 -4.07 -6.16 19.39
N GLU A 149 -5.33 -6.39 18.99
CA GLU A 149 -5.66 -7.43 18.00
C GLU A 149 -4.95 -7.17 16.65
N VAL A 150 -4.95 -5.92 16.17
CA VAL A 150 -4.26 -5.53 14.94
C VAL A 150 -2.76 -5.73 15.07
N ARG A 151 -2.16 -5.36 16.21
CA ARG A 151 -0.74 -5.60 16.47
C ARG A 151 -0.40 -7.09 16.38
N GLY A 152 -1.11 -7.94 17.11
CA GLY A 152 -0.89 -9.39 17.06
C GLY A 152 -0.99 -9.95 15.65
N MET A 153 -2.01 -9.55 14.88
CA MET A 153 -2.16 -9.97 13.47
C MET A 153 -0.99 -9.52 12.57
N VAL A 154 -0.48 -8.31 12.78
CA VAL A 154 0.65 -7.79 11.99
C VAL A 154 1.94 -8.53 12.36
N ASP A 155 2.18 -8.77 13.65
CA ASP A 155 3.36 -9.49 14.13
C ASP A 155 3.38 -10.93 13.60
N GLU A 156 2.23 -11.63 13.65
CA GLU A 156 2.05 -12.96 13.06
C GLU A 156 2.36 -12.95 11.56
N MET A 157 1.84 -11.97 10.82
CA MET A 157 2.06 -11.83 9.38
C MET A 157 3.53 -11.57 9.04
N VAL A 158 4.19 -10.66 9.75
CA VAL A 158 5.62 -10.37 9.55
C VAL A 158 6.48 -11.59 9.86
N ASN A 159 6.19 -12.29 10.95
CA ASN A 159 6.89 -13.52 11.29
C ASN A 159 6.67 -14.60 10.22
N HIS A 160 5.44 -14.74 9.71
CA HIS A 160 5.12 -15.66 8.61
C HIS A 160 5.93 -15.32 7.35
N PHE A 161 5.98 -14.03 6.96
CA PHE A 161 6.79 -13.60 5.82
C PHE A 161 8.26 -13.92 6.01
N GLN A 162 8.82 -13.63 7.19
CA GLN A 162 10.22 -13.89 7.47
C GLN A 162 10.55 -15.39 7.38
N THR A 163 9.75 -16.23 8.03
CA THR A 163 9.98 -17.67 8.16
C THR A 163 9.63 -18.47 6.90
N HIS A 164 8.74 -18.00 6.04
CA HIS A 164 8.33 -18.78 4.86
C HIS A 164 8.87 -18.22 3.55
N TYR A 165 9.21 -16.93 3.49
CA TYR A 165 9.52 -16.25 2.23
C TYR A 165 10.84 -15.47 2.28
N LEU A 166 10.97 -14.51 3.20
CA LEU A 166 12.04 -13.52 3.17
C LEU A 166 13.41 -14.10 3.57
N GLN A 167 13.45 -15.15 4.40
CA GLN A 167 14.72 -15.82 4.72
C GLN A 167 15.43 -16.42 3.50
N TYR A 168 14.70 -16.65 2.40
CA TYR A 168 15.23 -17.15 1.13
C TYR A 168 15.52 -16.04 0.12
N CYS A 169 15.32 -14.77 0.49
CA CYS A 169 15.47 -13.63 -0.40
C CYS A 169 16.82 -12.93 -0.23
N SER A 170 17.46 -12.58 -1.34
CA SER A 170 18.65 -11.76 -1.45
C SER A 170 18.30 -10.38 -2.01
N PRO A 171 18.76 -9.28 -1.38
CA PRO A 171 18.53 -7.92 -1.90
C PRO A 171 19.26 -7.66 -3.24
N HIS A 172 20.23 -8.50 -3.61
CA HIS A 172 20.96 -8.36 -4.86
C HIS A 172 20.20 -8.93 -6.07
N ILE A 173 19.20 -9.79 -5.84
CA ILE A 173 18.36 -10.36 -6.89
C ILE A 173 17.10 -9.50 -7.00
N PRO A 174 16.78 -8.90 -8.17
CA PRO A 174 15.68 -7.95 -8.28
C PRO A 174 14.30 -8.46 -7.85
N GLU A 175 13.93 -9.68 -8.23
CA GLU A 175 12.66 -10.33 -7.87
C GLU A 175 12.52 -10.52 -6.35
N GLN A 176 13.62 -10.91 -5.72
CA GLN A 176 13.69 -11.15 -4.28
C GLN A 176 13.74 -9.83 -3.49
N ARG A 177 14.48 -8.83 -4.00
CA ARG A 177 14.44 -7.44 -3.50
C ARG A 177 13.02 -6.88 -3.55
N MET A 178 12.28 -7.17 -4.62
CA MET A 178 10.88 -6.77 -4.76
C MET A 178 9.98 -7.45 -3.73
N ALA A 179 10.19 -8.74 -3.44
CA ALA A 179 9.47 -9.44 -2.39
C ALA A 179 9.72 -8.83 -1.00
N ILE A 180 10.98 -8.49 -0.68
CA ILE A 180 11.36 -7.80 0.55
C ILE A 180 10.65 -6.45 0.64
N GLY A 181 10.72 -5.64 -0.42
CA GLY A 181 10.06 -4.35 -0.49
C GLY A 181 8.54 -4.45 -0.32
N LEU A 182 7.90 -5.41 -0.98
CA LEU A 182 6.47 -5.66 -0.86
C LEU A 182 6.07 -6.04 0.57
N ALA A 183 6.82 -6.92 1.24
CA ALA A 183 6.54 -7.31 2.62
C ALA A 183 6.58 -6.10 3.57
N THR A 184 7.57 -5.22 3.40
CA THR A 184 7.67 -3.95 4.16
C THR A 184 6.47 -3.03 3.88
N VAL A 185 6.09 -2.88 2.60
CA VAL A 185 4.92 -2.08 2.20
C VAL A 185 3.64 -2.63 2.83
N VAL A 186 3.49 -3.96 2.83
CA VAL A 186 2.31 -4.64 3.36
C VAL A 186 2.19 -4.45 4.87
N GLU A 187 3.25 -4.73 5.63
CA GLU A 187 3.28 -4.51 7.08
C GLU A 187 2.88 -3.07 7.42
N TRP A 188 3.53 -2.11 6.78
CA TRP A 188 3.26 -0.70 7.02
C TRP A 188 1.81 -0.32 6.74
N ARG A 189 1.25 -0.84 5.65
CA ARG A 189 -0.08 -0.48 5.18
C ARG A 189 -1.18 -0.91 6.16
N CYS A 190 -0.95 -1.98 6.92
CA CYS A 190 -1.83 -2.35 8.04
C CYS A 190 -2.01 -1.19 9.02
N TRP A 191 -0.91 -0.55 9.41
CA TRP A 191 -0.92 0.56 10.36
C TRP A 191 -1.59 1.81 9.79
N SER A 192 -1.35 2.13 8.52
CA SER A 192 -1.97 3.28 7.87
C SER A 192 -3.46 3.11 7.67
N ILE A 193 -3.92 1.91 7.33
CA ILE A 193 -5.35 1.59 7.28
C ILE A 193 -5.97 1.78 8.67
N PHE A 194 -5.36 1.21 9.71
CA PHE A 194 -5.86 1.33 11.08
C PHE A 194 -5.91 2.80 11.55
N TRP A 195 -4.84 3.55 11.29
CA TRP A 195 -4.72 4.96 11.65
C TRP A 195 -5.80 5.83 10.99
N LEU A 196 -5.93 5.74 9.67
CA LEU A 196 -6.88 6.55 8.91
C LEU A 196 -8.33 6.21 9.28
N ARG A 197 -8.60 4.95 9.64
CA ARG A 197 -9.92 4.50 10.11
C ARG A 197 -10.19 4.82 11.58
N THR A 198 -9.17 5.12 12.37
CA THR A 198 -9.34 5.57 13.77
C THR A 198 -9.79 7.03 13.78
N PRO A 199 -10.94 7.36 14.40
CA PRO A 199 -11.43 8.74 14.47
C PRO A 199 -10.42 9.67 15.15
N LYS A 200 -10.21 10.87 14.59
CA LYS A 200 -9.18 11.83 15.03
C LYS A 200 -9.19 12.07 16.55
N GLN A 201 -10.38 12.24 17.14
CA GLN A 201 -10.57 12.51 18.56
C GLN A 201 -10.09 11.40 19.51
N TYR A 202 -9.96 10.15 19.04
CA TYR A 202 -9.53 9.02 19.86
C TYR A 202 -8.08 8.61 19.63
N ARG A 203 -7.41 9.15 18.60
CA ARG A 203 -6.05 8.70 18.21
C ARG A 203 -5.04 8.87 19.34
N GLU A 204 -5.08 10.00 20.04
CA GLU A 204 -4.21 10.29 21.19
C GLU A 204 -4.47 9.40 22.41
N SER A 205 -5.71 8.94 22.58
CA SER A 205 -6.09 8.09 23.71
C SER A 205 -5.81 6.60 23.47
N VAL A 206 -5.64 6.21 22.22
CA VAL A 206 -5.51 4.81 21.79
C VAL A 206 -4.06 4.47 21.42
N ILE A 207 -3.34 5.39 20.76
CA ILE A 207 -2.02 5.12 20.20
C ILE A 207 -0.99 5.99 20.92
N THR A 208 -0.02 5.36 21.58
CA THR A 208 1.00 6.07 22.36
C THR A 208 1.89 6.93 21.45
N PRO A 209 2.52 8.01 21.98
CA PRO A 209 3.40 8.87 21.20
C PRO A 209 4.54 8.12 20.51
N GLU A 210 5.07 7.08 21.13
CA GLU A 210 6.17 6.25 20.61
C GLU A 210 5.70 5.45 19.39
N VAL A 211 4.53 4.79 19.51
CA VAL A 211 3.94 4.03 18.40
C VAL A 211 3.61 4.96 17.24
N ARG A 212 3.05 6.16 17.51
CA ARG A 212 2.77 7.15 16.47
C ARG A 212 4.02 7.55 15.70
N GLN A 213 5.13 7.78 16.41
CA GLN A 213 6.41 8.11 15.79
C GLN A 213 6.92 6.97 14.91
N ILE A 214 6.79 5.71 15.35
CA ILE A 214 7.18 4.53 14.56
C ILE A 214 6.34 4.43 13.28
N ILE A 215 5.01 4.59 13.37
CA ILE A 215 4.13 4.50 12.20
C ILE A 215 4.43 5.64 11.22
N LEU A 216 4.69 6.86 11.72
CA LEU A 216 5.04 8.00 10.87
C LEU A 216 6.39 7.78 10.18
N ASP A 217 7.42 7.36 10.90
CA ASP A 217 8.73 7.05 10.33
C ASP A 217 8.62 6.04 9.18
N LYS A 218 7.87 4.94 9.39
CA LYS A 218 7.59 3.95 8.35
C LYS A 218 6.83 4.55 7.14
N SER A 219 5.93 5.52 7.37
CA SER A 219 5.18 6.18 6.28
C SER A 219 6.07 7.06 5.42
N VAL A 220 7.00 7.77 6.05
CA VAL A 220 8.02 8.58 5.35
C VAL A 220 8.93 7.67 4.54
N ASN A 221 9.46 6.59 5.16
CA ASN A 221 10.35 5.63 4.49
C ASN A 221 9.68 5.01 3.24
N LEU A 222 8.38 4.74 3.30
CA LEU A 222 7.64 4.23 2.14
C LEU A 222 7.58 5.26 1.01
N ILE A 223 7.21 6.49 1.30
CA ILE A 223 7.15 7.54 0.26
C ILE A 223 8.53 7.78 -0.34
N GLU A 224 9.58 7.78 0.48
CA GLU A 224 10.97 7.88 0.02
C GLU A 224 11.31 6.70 -0.91
N SER A 225 10.99 5.47 -0.51
CA SER A 225 11.21 4.27 -1.32
C SER A 225 10.48 4.37 -2.67
N LEU A 226 9.19 4.71 -2.65
CA LEU A 226 8.37 4.86 -3.86
C LEU A 226 8.89 5.98 -4.77
N ASN A 227 9.44 7.06 -4.21
CA ASN A 227 10.05 8.15 -4.98
C ASN A 227 11.38 7.76 -5.63
N THR A 228 12.11 6.81 -5.06
CA THR A 228 13.37 6.30 -5.65
C THR A 228 13.15 5.24 -6.74
N MET A 229 12.03 4.51 -6.68
CA MET A 229 11.73 3.38 -7.58
C MET A 229 11.76 3.70 -9.09
N PRO A 230 11.28 4.87 -9.59
CA PRO A 230 11.37 5.18 -11.02
C PRO A 230 12.81 5.21 -11.57
N GLY A 231 13.80 5.47 -10.72
CA GLY A 231 15.21 5.47 -11.07
C GLY A 231 15.89 4.09 -11.02
N ASP A 232 15.24 3.07 -10.44
CA ASP A 232 15.77 1.69 -10.38
C ASP A 232 15.42 0.94 -11.68
N LYS A 233 16.43 0.73 -12.53
CA LYS A 233 16.29 0.03 -13.81
C LYS A 233 15.76 -1.40 -13.65
N ASP A 234 16.12 -2.09 -12.57
CA ASP A 234 15.69 -3.46 -12.32
C ASP A 234 14.21 -3.51 -11.90
N ALA A 235 13.72 -2.43 -11.28
CA ALA A 235 12.35 -2.29 -10.80
C ALA A 235 11.37 -1.82 -11.89
N GLN A 236 11.86 -1.21 -12.98
CA GLN A 236 11.01 -0.68 -14.06
C GLN A 236 10.06 -1.72 -14.64
N ARG A 237 10.52 -2.97 -14.85
CA ARG A 237 9.69 -4.07 -15.36
C ARG A 237 8.53 -4.46 -14.42
N PHE A 238 8.62 -4.10 -13.13
CA PHE A 238 7.58 -4.31 -12.13
C PHE A 238 6.72 -3.06 -11.89
N GLY A 239 6.84 -2.03 -12.72
CA GLY A 239 6.11 -0.76 -12.57
C GLY A 239 4.59 -0.93 -12.45
N TRP A 240 4.01 -1.92 -13.15
CA TRP A 240 2.58 -2.26 -13.03
C TRP A 240 2.19 -2.74 -11.62
N HIS A 241 3.10 -3.45 -10.93
CA HIS A 241 2.90 -3.90 -9.57
C HIS A 241 3.10 -2.74 -8.58
N ILE A 242 4.18 -1.97 -8.76
CA ILE A 242 4.55 -0.83 -7.90
C ILE A 242 3.48 0.25 -7.95
N GLY A 243 3.05 0.65 -9.16
CA GLY A 243 2.02 1.67 -9.37
C GLY A 243 0.66 1.28 -8.80
N GLY A 244 0.39 -0.02 -8.62
CA GLY A 244 -0.82 -0.52 -7.99
C GLY A 244 -0.93 -0.19 -6.49
N HIS A 245 0.18 0.09 -5.80
CA HIS A 245 0.17 0.57 -4.42
C HIS A 245 -0.07 2.07 -4.40
N ALA A 246 -1.33 2.48 -4.19
CA ALA A 246 -1.68 3.89 -4.08
C ALA A 246 -0.84 4.58 -2.99
N CYS A 247 -0.13 5.65 -3.34
CA CYS A 247 0.58 6.50 -2.37
C CYS A 247 -0.38 7.33 -1.49
N PHE A 248 -1.69 7.18 -1.69
CA PHE A 248 -2.71 7.92 -1.00
C PHE A 248 -2.64 7.78 0.53
N GLN A 249 -2.75 6.55 1.05
CA GLN A 249 -2.74 6.30 2.49
C GLN A 249 -1.49 6.86 3.18
N PRO A 250 -0.25 6.65 2.68
CA PRO A 250 0.94 7.22 3.33
C PRO A 250 0.97 8.74 3.27
N ILE A 251 0.62 9.33 2.13
CA ILE A 251 0.54 10.80 2.00
C ILE A 251 -0.46 11.36 3.01
N MET A 252 -1.65 10.78 3.08
CA MET A 252 -2.69 11.26 3.99
C MET A 252 -2.32 11.08 5.45
N HIS A 253 -1.64 9.99 5.80
CA HIS A 253 -1.13 9.81 7.15
C HIS A 253 -0.09 10.88 7.50
N ILE A 254 0.90 11.10 6.63
CA ILE A 254 1.93 12.12 6.84
C ILE A 254 1.29 13.50 7.00
N VAL A 255 0.41 13.91 6.08
CA VAL A 255 -0.28 15.21 6.16
C VAL A 255 -1.09 15.32 7.45
N SER A 256 -1.81 14.26 7.83
CA SER A 256 -2.60 14.25 9.07
C SER A 256 -1.75 14.39 10.34
N GLU A 257 -0.52 13.86 10.36
CA GLU A 257 0.39 14.02 11.49
C GLU A 257 1.05 15.41 11.51
N LEU A 258 1.44 15.93 10.34
CA LEU A 258 2.06 17.26 10.21
C LEU A 258 1.13 18.42 10.57
N ASP A 259 -0.19 18.24 10.39
CA ASP A 259 -1.23 19.20 10.77
C ASP A 259 -1.48 19.25 12.30
N MET A 260 -0.97 18.28 13.08
CA MET A 260 -1.18 18.28 14.54
C MET A 260 -0.38 19.40 15.23
N PRO A 261 -0.96 20.11 16.21
CA PRO A 261 -0.31 21.24 16.88
C PRO A 261 0.93 20.83 17.69
N ASN A 262 0.95 19.61 18.23
CA ASN A 262 2.04 19.11 19.09
C ASN A 262 3.21 18.46 18.32
N PHE A 263 3.23 18.56 16.99
CA PHE A 263 4.27 17.91 16.17
C PHE A 263 5.62 18.65 16.17
N ASP A 264 5.66 19.90 16.63
CA ASP A 264 6.86 20.77 16.61
C ASP A 264 7.81 20.57 17.81
N ALA A 265 7.71 19.43 18.50
CA ALA A 265 8.64 19.09 19.56
C ALA A 265 10.08 18.92 19.01
N PRO A 266 11.14 19.35 19.75
CA PRO A 266 12.51 19.36 19.24
C PRO A 266 13.01 18.01 18.71
N ASN A 267 12.56 16.91 19.35
CA ASN A 267 12.89 15.54 18.99
C ASN A 267 12.25 15.05 17.68
N ARG A 268 11.35 15.83 17.06
CA ARG A 268 10.61 15.46 15.84
C ARG A 268 10.97 16.29 14.62
N HIS A 269 11.82 17.32 14.75
CA HIS A 269 12.19 18.17 13.61
C HIS A 269 12.85 17.42 12.45
N ALA A 270 13.74 16.46 12.73
CA ALA A 270 14.38 15.67 11.69
C ALA A 270 13.35 14.85 10.87
N LEU A 271 12.43 14.18 11.56
CA LEU A 271 11.35 13.42 10.92
C LEU A 271 10.38 14.35 10.17
N ARG A 272 10.08 15.54 10.72
CA ARG A 272 9.26 16.57 10.07
C ARG A 272 9.87 17.00 8.74
N SER A 273 11.17 17.35 8.74
CA SER A 273 11.87 17.78 7.52
C SER A 273 11.87 16.68 6.47
N ARG A 274 12.19 15.44 6.89
CA ARG A 274 12.21 14.28 6.02
C ARG A 274 10.83 14.00 5.39
N ALA A 275 9.76 14.10 6.18
CA ALA A 275 8.39 13.97 5.72
C ALA A 275 8.00 15.04 4.68
N LEU A 276 8.34 16.31 4.92
CA LEU A 276 8.04 17.41 3.99
C LEU A 276 8.78 17.23 2.66
N ASP A 277 10.05 16.83 2.70
CA ASP A 277 10.85 16.61 1.49
C ASP A 277 10.37 15.39 0.70
N ALA A 278 9.98 14.31 1.40
CA ALA A 278 9.34 13.16 0.79
C ALA A 278 8.07 13.57 0.02
N LEU A 279 7.18 14.37 0.63
CA LEU A 279 5.96 14.88 -0.03
C LEU A 279 6.26 15.74 -1.26
N LYS A 280 7.23 16.66 -1.17
CA LYS A 280 7.65 17.49 -2.32
C LYS A 280 8.14 16.64 -3.49
N ARG A 281 8.99 15.65 -3.22
CA ARG A 281 9.50 14.73 -4.25
C ARG A 281 8.37 13.95 -4.92
N THR A 282 7.37 13.52 -4.16
CA THR A 282 6.22 12.82 -4.72
C THR A 282 5.41 13.69 -5.67
N MET A 283 5.22 14.98 -5.34
CA MET A 283 4.57 15.93 -6.25
C MET A 283 5.34 16.10 -7.56
N LEU A 284 6.67 16.17 -7.50
CA LEU A 284 7.52 16.28 -8.69
C LEU A 284 7.45 15.01 -9.55
N ALA A 285 7.54 13.83 -8.93
CA ALA A 285 7.55 12.55 -9.62
C ALA A 285 6.20 12.23 -10.29
N ARG A 286 5.07 12.60 -9.64
CA ARG A 286 3.71 12.30 -10.10
C ARG A 286 2.98 13.51 -10.71
N GLY A 287 3.65 14.65 -10.89
CA GLY A 287 3.02 15.90 -11.36
C GLY A 287 2.35 15.83 -12.74
N ARG A 288 2.58 14.76 -13.51
CA ARG A 288 1.95 14.52 -14.82
C ARG A 288 0.67 13.65 -14.76
N GLU A 289 0.32 13.06 -13.61
CA GLU A 289 -0.89 12.24 -13.47
C GLU A 289 -2.14 13.13 -13.40
N ALA A 290 -2.97 13.17 -14.44
CA ALA A 290 -4.17 14.03 -14.47
C ALA A 290 -5.44 13.35 -13.92
N THR A 291 -5.35 12.65 -12.78
CA THR A 291 -6.55 12.00 -12.18
C THR A 291 -7.25 12.92 -11.17
N PRO A 292 -8.60 12.87 -11.05
CA PRO A 292 -9.32 13.66 -10.05
C PRO A 292 -8.85 13.43 -8.60
N MET A 293 -8.52 12.17 -8.26
CA MET A 293 -7.95 11.81 -6.96
C MET A 293 -6.58 12.47 -6.73
N TRP A 294 -5.69 12.40 -7.72
CA TRP A 294 -4.37 13.01 -7.61
C TRP A 294 -4.44 14.53 -7.52
N ASN A 295 -5.36 15.16 -8.26
CA ASN A 295 -5.59 16.61 -8.15
C ASN A 295 -6.02 17.02 -6.74
N ALA A 296 -6.88 16.25 -6.08
CA ALA A 296 -7.23 16.49 -4.68
C ALA A 296 -6.04 16.27 -3.74
N MET A 297 -5.27 15.19 -3.93
CA MET A 297 -4.05 14.94 -3.15
C MET A 297 -3.02 16.06 -3.30
N ASN A 298 -2.80 16.55 -4.52
CA ASN A 298 -1.89 17.67 -4.79
C ASN A 298 -2.32 18.94 -4.05
N ARG A 299 -3.63 19.24 -4.00
CA ARG A 299 -4.15 20.37 -3.22
C ARG A 299 -3.87 20.19 -1.74
N ILE A 300 -4.14 19.01 -1.19
CA ILE A 300 -3.90 18.67 0.21
C ILE A 300 -2.41 18.81 0.59
N ILE A 301 -1.51 18.26 -0.23
CA ILE A 301 -0.07 18.37 -0.02
C ILE A 301 0.37 19.84 -0.11
N SER A 302 -0.09 20.58 -1.13
CA SER A 302 0.24 22.00 -1.31
C SER A 302 -0.16 22.84 -0.10
N THR A 303 -1.38 22.63 0.42
CA THR A 303 -1.86 23.30 1.64
C THR A 303 -1.00 22.95 2.86
N CYS A 304 -0.62 21.67 3.03
CA CYS A 304 0.25 21.24 4.12
C CYS A 304 1.66 21.88 4.04
N LEU A 305 2.23 21.96 2.85
CA LEU A 305 3.51 22.61 2.61
C LEU A 305 3.44 24.12 2.89
N ALA A 306 2.39 24.81 2.43
CA ALA A 306 2.18 26.24 2.66
C ALA A 306 2.09 26.59 4.16
N LYS A 307 1.32 25.81 4.94
CA LYS A 307 1.24 25.95 6.41
C LYS A 307 2.60 25.76 7.09
N SER A 308 3.45 24.88 6.55
CA SER A 308 4.76 24.60 7.13
C SER A 308 5.77 25.72 6.85
N THR A 309 5.59 26.48 5.76
CA THR A 309 6.40 27.67 5.45
C THR A 309 5.96 28.93 6.20
N SER A 310 4.70 29.01 6.63
CA SER A 310 4.14 30.18 7.32
C SER A 310 4.24 30.14 8.86
N ARG A 311 4.74 29.04 9.45
CA ARG A 311 4.96 28.96 10.91
C ARG A 311 6.19 29.80 11.29
N PRO A 312 6.08 30.78 12.21
CA PRO A 312 7.25 31.51 12.69
C PRO A 312 8.20 30.56 13.42
N PHE A 313 9.48 30.59 13.07
CA PHE A 313 10.52 30.00 13.92
C PHE A 313 10.46 30.67 15.30
N PRO A 314 10.49 29.94 16.42
CA PRO A 314 10.71 30.57 17.71
C PRO A 314 12.12 31.15 17.70
N VAL A 315 12.22 32.46 17.51
CA VAL A 315 13.46 33.22 17.67
C VAL A 315 13.83 33.15 19.14
N THR A 316 14.79 32.30 19.48
CA THR A 316 15.50 32.41 20.76
C THR A 316 16.26 33.74 20.77
N PRO A 317 16.07 34.62 21.76
CA PRO A 317 16.85 35.83 21.86
C PRO A 317 18.27 35.46 22.34
N PHE A 318 19.20 35.29 21.40
CA PHE A 318 20.62 35.28 21.74
C PHE A 318 21.02 36.69 22.14
N GLN A 319 21.25 36.89 23.44
CA GLN A 319 21.92 38.07 23.97
C GLN A 319 23.31 38.16 23.34
N THR A 320 23.54 39.23 22.61
CA THR A 320 24.84 39.72 22.16
C THR A 320 25.77 39.90 23.34
N VAL A 321 26.80 39.06 23.43
CA VAL A 321 28.06 39.44 24.08
C VAL A 321 29.11 39.52 22.96
N ARG A 322 29.45 40.77 22.63
CA ARG A 322 30.61 41.14 21.82
C ARG A 322 31.86 40.81 22.62
N THR A 323 32.77 40.04 22.03
CA THR A 323 34.19 40.12 22.39
C THR A 323 35.00 40.09 21.10
N GLU A 324 35.85 41.10 20.97
CA GLU A 324 36.64 41.46 19.79
C GLU A 324 37.82 40.48 19.58
N LEU A 325 38.02 40.07 18.32
CA LEU A 325 39.25 39.95 17.50
C LEU A 325 40.61 39.57 18.16
N PRO A 326 41.53 38.84 17.47
CA PRO A 326 41.97 39.24 16.13
C PRO A 326 42.30 38.16 15.08
N ILE A 327 42.35 38.71 13.88
CA ILE A 327 42.72 38.23 12.55
C ILE A 327 44.11 37.56 12.54
N ASN A 328 44.25 36.50 11.75
CA ASN A 328 45.47 36.29 10.98
C ASN A 328 45.13 35.68 9.61
N GLU A 329 45.38 36.48 8.59
CA GLU A 329 45.44 36.09 7.19
C GLU A 329 46.68 35.24 6.93
N THR A 330 46.55 34.20 6.11
CA THR A 330 47.64 33.85 5.18
C THR A 330 47.07 33.20 3.94
N THR A 331 47.31 33.90 2.84
CA THR A 331 47.06 33.60 1.43
C THR A 331 47.97 32.48 0.91
N GLN A 332 47.45 31.66 -0.03
CA GLN A 332 48.09 31.02 -1.19
C GLN A 332 47.08 29.96 -1.71
N GLY A 333 46.54 29.96 -2.93
CA GLY A 333 47.02 30.47 -4.21
C GLY A 333 47.60 29.32 -5.02
N LEU A 334 46.79 28.63 -5.84
CA LEU A 334 47.25 27.87 -7.02
C LEU A 334 46.07 27.45 -7.92
N ASP A 335 46.02 28.11 -9.08
CA ASP A 335 45.26 27.75 -10.27
C ASP A 335 45.66 26.37 -10.81
N SER A 336 44.74 25.68 -11.46
CA SER A 336 44.96 25.12 -12.81
C SER A 336 43.67 24.59 -13.43
N SER A 337 43.39 25.14 -14.61
CA SER A 337 42.42 24.72 -15.62
C SER A 337 42.69 23.32 -16.19
N ALA A 338 41.66 22.60 -16.64
CA ALA A 338 41.31 22.48 -18.07
C ALA A 338 40.67 21.13 -18.49
N ILE A 339 39.84 21.26 -19.54
CA ILE A 339 39.49 20.30 -20.61
C ILE A 339 38.33 19.32 -20.38
N ALA A 340 37.23 19.63 -21.07
CA ALA A 340 36.16 18.74 -21.48
C ALA A 340 36.56 17.90 -22.70
N GLN A 341 36.19 16.62 -22.74
CA GLN A 341 36.11 15.82 -23.97
C GLN A 341 34.93 14.84 -23.92
N THR A 342 34.13 14.88 -24.98
CA THR A 342 33.18 13.86 -25.44
C THR A 342 33.93 12.84 -26.30
N PRO A 343 33.53 11.55 -26.33
CA PRO A 343 32.96 10.95 -27.56
C PRO A 343 31.96 9.80 -27.21
N ALA A 344 31.24 9.10 -28.08
CA ALA A 344 30.77 9.16 -29.47
C ALA A 344 29.70 8.04 -29.62
N LEU A 345 28.96 8.06 -30.73
CA LEU A 345 27.77 7.29 -31.08
C LEU A 345 28.04 5.91 -31.76
N LEU A 346 27.10 4.97 -31.54
CA LEU A 346 26.60 3.84 -32.40
C LEU A 346 27.44 2.54 -32.53
N PRO A 347 26.87 1.35 -32.88
CA PRO A 347 25.64 1.10 -33.67
C PRO A 347 24.67 -0.05 -33.24
N ASP A 348 23.63 -0.21 -34.07
CA ASP A 348 22.39 -1.00 -34.04
C ASP A 348 22.46 -2.56 -34.24
N MET A 349 21.44 -3.24 -33.64
CA MET A 349 20.62 -4.40 -34.13
C MET A 349 21.23 -5.83 -34.22
N PRO A 350 20.45 -6.95 -34.05
CA PRO A 350 19.18 -7.22 -34.74
C PRO A 350 18.02 -7.93 -33.99
N ASN A 351 16.86 -7.81 -34.65
CA ASN A 351 15.56 -8.48 -34.46
C ASN A 351 15.62 -10.01 -34.52
N PHE A 352 14.86 -10.66 -33.65
CA PHE A 352 14.23 -11.99 -33.83
C PHE A 352 12.84 -11.87 -33.17
N GLY A 353 11.71 -12.17 -33.79
CA GLY A 353 11.38 -13.27 -34.69
C GLY A 353 10.19 -13.98 -34.06
N GLU A 354 9.00 -13.69 -34.57
CA GLU A 354 7.69 -14.16 -34.10
C GLU A 354 7.60 -15.70 -34.05
N PHE A 355 7.01 -16.24 -32.98
CA PHE A 355 6.31 -17.53 -33.01
C PHE A 355 4.91 -17.33 -32.44
N ALA A 356 3.97 -17.06 -33.34
CA ALA A 356 2.54 -17.15 -33.08
C ALA A 356 2.09 -18.61 -33.21
N SER A 357 1.39 -19.13 -32.20
CA SER A 357 0.53 -20.31 -32.34
C SER A 357 -0.86 -19.95 -31.82
N SER A 358 -1.83 -20.29 -32.65
CA SER A 358 -3.19 -19.78 -32.72
C SER A 358 -4.17 -20.49 -31.78
N ALA A 359 -4.84 -19.72 -30.93
CA ALA A 359 -6.21 -19.99 -30.51
C ALA A 359 -6.89 -18.64 -30.20
N SER A 360 -7.70 -18.15 -31.14
CA SER A 360 -8.44 -16.89 -31.01
C SER A 360 -9.51 -17.00 -29.94
N LEU A 361 -9.33 -16.30 -28.82
CA LEU A 361 -10.39 -15.99 -27.86
C LEU A 361 -11.49 -15.17 -28.58
N PRO A 362 -12.78 -15.43 -28.32
CA PRO A 362 -13.86 -14.66 -28.94
C PRO A 362 -13.80 -13.19 -28.52
N ASP A 363 -14.03 -12.32 -29.49
CA ASP A 363 -13.98 -10.86 -29.39
C ASP A 363 -14.98 -10.36 -28.32
N PRO A 364 -14.50 -9.75 -27.21
CA PRO A 364 -15.35 -9.24 -26.14
C PRO A 364 -16.22 -8.05 -26.58
N THR A 365 -16.05 -7.52 -27.80
CA THR A 365 -16.89 -6.44 -28.34
C THR A 365 -18.28 -6.91 -28.79
N ALA A 366 -18.52 -8.23 -28.88
CA ALA A 366 -19.83 -8.77 -29.27
C ALA A 366 -20.90 -8.73 -28.16
N LEU A 367 -20.52 -8.43 -26.91
CA LEU A 367 -21.48 -8.11 -25.86
C LEU A 367 -21.92 -6.66 -26.03
N GLY A 368 -23.07 -6.48 -26.68
CA GLY A 368 -23.75 -5.20 -26.85
C GLY A 368 -23.66 -4.35 -25.59
N SER A 369 -23.26 -3.09 -25.79
CA SER A 369 -23.06 -2.06 -24.78
C SER A 369 -24.22 -1.99 -23.80
N ILE A 370 -24.08 -2.65 -22.66
CA ILE A 370 -24.86 -2.34 -21.47
C ILE A 370 -24.35 -0.97 -21.02
N GLU A 371 -25.00 0.10 -21.48
CA GLU A 371 -24.84 1.45 -20.93
C GLU A 371 -25.31 1.42 -19.48
N MET A 372 -24.43 0.99 -18.60
CA MET A 372 -24.53 1.27 -17.18
C MET A 372 -24.32 2.77 -17.00
N LEU A 373 -25.42 3.49 -16.73
CA LEU A 373 -25.42 4.85 -16.18
C LEU A 373 -24.32 4.90 -15.11
N GLU A 374 -23.23 5.61 -15.38
CA GLU A 374 -22.18 5.83 -14.37
C GLU A 374 -22.78 6.72 -13.30
N PRO A 375 -23.04 6.23 -12.08
CA PRO A 375 -23.25 7.14 -10.99
C PRO A 375 -21.88 7.79 -10.77
N ASP A 376 -21.85 9.12 -10.74
CA ASP A 376 -20.64 9.91 -10.54
C ASP A 376 -20.14 9.68 -9.10
N ILE A 377 -19.56 8.52 -8.85
CA ILE A 377 -19.15 8.08 -7.51
C ILE A 377 -17.79 8.70 -7.27
N MET A 378 -17.82 9.92 -6.75
CA MET A 378 -16.66 10.57 -6.16
C MET A 378 -16.01 9.65 -5.12
N PHE A 379 -14.69 9.69 -5.03
CA PHE A 379 -13.93 8.99 -3.99
C PHE A 379 -14.43 9.40 -2.60
N ASP A 380 -14.77 8.45 -1.74
CA ASP A 380 -15.26 8.73 -0.39
C ASP A 380 -14.11 9.07 0.55
N TRP A 381 -13.87 10.38 0.72
CA TRP A 381 -12.86 10.90 1.64
C TRP A 381 -13.28 10.75 3.11
N GLY A 382 -14.59 10.79 3.38
CA GLY A 382 -15.15 10.65 4.72
C GLY A 382 -14.86 9.28 5.32
N PHE A 383 -14.86 8.24 4.48
CA PHE A 383 -14.43 6.89 4.87
C PHE A 383 -13.04 6.85 5.53
N TRP A 384 -12.11 7.70 5.09
CA TRP A 384 -10.75 7.79 5.60
C TRP A 384 -10.59 8.87 6.69
N ASN A 385 -11.68 9.43 7.20
CA ASN A 385 -11.69 10.57 8.13
C ASN A 385 -10.96 11.81 7.58
N ILE A 386 -11.09 12.06 6.26
CA ILE A 386 -10.48 13.19 5.56
C ILE A 386 -11.59 14.08 4.99
N ASP A 387 -11.46 15.39 5.19
CA ASP A 387 -12.27 16.38 4.50
C ASP A 387 -11.42 17.01 3.37
N PRO A 388 -11.72 16.74 2.09
CA PRO A 388 -10.98 17.28 0.95
C PRO A 388 -11.35 18.75 0.65
N THR A 389 -12.45 19.24 1.24
CA THR A 389 -13.00 20.59 1.05
C THR A 389 -12.70 21.54 2.21
N ALA A 390 -12.15 21.04 3.32
CA ALA A 390 -11.80 21.84 4.48
C ALA A 390 -10.97 23.06 4.04
N PRO A 391 -11.52 24.29 4.15
CA PRO A 391 -10.74 25.48 3.87
C PRO A 391 -9.61 25.55 4.90
N GLY A 392 -8.39 25.83 4.44
CA GLY A 392 -7.36 26.26 5.37
C GLY A 392 -7.91 27.45 6.17
N PRO A 393 -7.68 27.52 7.51
CA PRO A 393 -8.11 28.70 8.25
C PRO A 393 -7.42 29.93 7.65
N CYS A 394 -8.21 30.99 7.46
CA CYS A 394 -7.84 32.25 6.82
C CYS A 394 -6.54 32.87 7.33
#